data_AF-A0A254NMN5-F1
#
_entry.id   AF-A0A254NMN5-F1
#
_cell.length_a   1.000
_cell.length_b   1.000
_cell.length_c   1.000
_cell.angle_alpha   90.00
_cell.angle_beta   90.00
_cell.angle_gamma   90.00
#
_symmetry.space_group_name_H-M   'P 1'
#
loop_
_entity.id
_entity.type
_entity.pdbx_description
1 polymer ?
#
loop_
_entity_poly.entity_id
_entity_poly.type
_entity_poly.pdbx_seq_one_letter_code
_entity_poly.pdbx_strand_id
1 'polypeptide(L)'
;MNLRGELLPRPVGAEELEEIERSVGEIEELLESGKEAEAAAAIEVFNARHARAYGEDDFRSRAGSMSRIEFALGAAQPRARRIADIAREELIEIVRRIQEPDRALDDQEWIVEGGQTNRLSDAAESGDRLAAVQSFYLELLEAQVDMPDVSDLIFWDDLEPEEIVDRALAYRPIVLPPG
;
A
#
# COMPACT_ATOMS: atom_id res chain seq x y z
N MET A 1 -5.93 19.52 -1.54
CA MET A 1 -6.68 19.56 -0.26
C MET A 1 -5.87 18.77 0.76
N ASN A 2 -6.01 19.01 2.07
CA ASN A 2 -5.34 18.16 3.07
C ASN A 2 -6.27 17.01 3.47
N LEU A 3 -5.78 15.78 3.37
CA LEU A 3 -6.47 14.60 3.85
C LEU A 3 -6.50 14.58 5.39
N ARG A 4 -7.57 14.04 5.98
CA ARG A 4 -7.62 13.77 7.43
C ARG A 4 -6.62 12.68 7.80
N GLY A 5 -6.16 12.68 9.05
CA GLY A 5 -5.10 11.77 9.52
C GLY A 5 -5.39 10.27 9.32
N GLU A 6 -6.65 9.85 9.30
CA GLU A 6 -7.05 8.46 9.05
C GLU A 6 -6.80 7.99 7.60
N LEU A 7 -6.66 8.94 6.66
CA LEU A 7 -6.39 8.68 5.24
C LEU A 7 -4.90 8.84 4.90
N LEU A 8 -4.06 9.18 5.87
CA LEU A 8 -2.63 9.32 5.68
C LEU A 8 -1.94 7.99 6.04
N PRO A 9 -0.87 7.61 5.32
CA PRO A 9 -0.02 6.50 5.72
C PRO A 9 0.50 6.73 7.15
N ARG A 10 0.50 5.67 7.94
CA ARG A 10 1.13 5.64 9.26
C ARG A 10 2.65 5.78 9.08
N PRO A 11 3.31 6.68 9.84
CA PRO A 11 4.77 6.73 9.84
C PRO A 11 5.34 5.46 10.47
N VAL A 12 6.35 4.87 9.82
CA VAL A 12 7.03 3.64 10.25
C VAL A 12 8.44 3.99 10.69
N GLY A 13 8.81 3.58 11.91
CA GLY A 13 10.16 3.80 12.44
C GLY A 13 11.18 2.85 11.83
N ALA A 14 12.47 3.21 11.86
CA ALA A 14 13.54 2.38 11.31
C ALA A 14 13.63 1.00 11.97
N GLU A 15 13.46 0.91 13.29
CA GLU A 15 13.48 -0.36 14.02
C GLU A 15 12.32 -1.28 13.62
N GLU A 16 11.11 -0.72 13.47
CA GLU A 16 9.93 -1.46 13.02
C GLU A 16 10.12 -1.95 11.57
N LEU A 17 10.66 -1.08 10.70
CA LEU A 17 10.94 -1.44 9.31
C LEU A 17 11.97 -2.59 9.22
N GLU A 18 13.07 -2.48 9.95
CA GLU A 18 14.11 -3.52 9.98
C GLU A 18 13.56 -4.85 10.53
N GLU A 19 12.67 -4.79 11.53
CA GLU A 19 11.99 -5.99 12.04
C GLU A 19 11.13 -6.66 10.98
N ILE A 20 10.31 -5.90 10.27
CA ILE A 20 9.43 -6.42 9.23
C ILE A 20 10.24 -6.99 8.08
N GLU A 21 11.25 -6.26 7.59
CA GLU A 21 12.14 -6.72 6.52
C GLU A 21 12.85 -8.03 6.87
N ARG A 22 13.30 -8.17 8.12
CA ARG A 22 13.93 -9.41 8.60
C ARG A 22 12.95 -10.58 8.57
N SER A 23 11.74 -10.39 9.09
CA SER A 23 10.70 -11.43 9.07
C SER A 23 10.31 -11.82 7.64
N VAL A 24 10.23 -10.86 6.72
CA VAL A 24 10.00 -11.12 5.29
C VAL A 24 11.13 -11.97 4.71
N GLY A 25 12.38 -11.63 4.98
CA GLY A 25 13.55 -12.39 4.53
C GLY A 25 13.58 -13.83 5.06
N GLU A 26 13.20 -14.05 6.32
CA GLU A 26 13.10 -15.40 6.91
C GLU A 26 12.03 -16.24 6.21
N ILE A 27 10.85 -15.66 5.94
CA ILE A 27 9.77 -16.36 5.22
C ILE A 27 10.23 -16.75 3.81
N GLU A 28 10.88 -15.84 3.10
CA GLU A 28 11.41 -16.09 1.75
C GLU A 28 12.43 -17.22 1.73
N GLU A 29 13.38 -17.24 2.67
CA GLU A 29 14.38 -18.31 2.77
C GLU A 29 13.73 -19.68 3.03
N LEU A 30 12.68 -19.74 3.86
CA LEU A 30 11.92 -20.97 4.10
C LEU A 30 11.23 -21.46 2.82
N LEU A 31 10.60 -20.56 2.07
CA LEU A 31 9.94 -20.87 0.80
C LEU A 31 10.94 -21.36 -0.26
N GLU A 32 12.08 -20.66 -0.41
CA GLU A 32 13.15 -21.05 -1.34
C GLU A 32 13.78 -22.40 -0.98
N SER A 33 13.87 -22.72 0.32
CA SER A 33 14.36 -23.99 0.82
C SER A 33 13.34 -25.14 0.73
N GLY A 34 12.12 -24.88 0.27
CA GLY A 34 11.04 -25.87 0.15
C GLY A 34 10.42 -26.29 1.49
N LYS A 35 10.56 -25.46 2.53
CA LYS A 35 10.06 -25.72 3.89
C LYS A 35 8.65 -25.18 4.09
N GLU A 36 7.72 -25.65 3.26
CA GLU A 36 6.38 -25.05 3.12
C GLU A 36 5.58 -24.98 4.43
N ALA A 37 5.65 -26.03 5.27
CA ALA A 37 4.94 -26.02 6.55
C ALA A 37 5.49 -24.98 7.54
N GLU A 38 6.80 -24.74 7.52
CA GLU A 38 7.47 -23.76 8.38
C GLU A 38 7.21 -22.34 7.85
N ALA A 39 7.23 -22.16 6.53
CA ALA A 39 6.88 -20.91 5.87
C ALA A 39 5.41 -20.53 6.16
N ALA A 40 4.47 -21.46 6.00
CA ALA A 40 3.05 -21.22 6.31
C ALA A 40 2.84 -20.77 7.77
N ALA A 41 3.52 -21.41 8.72
CA ALA A 41 3.46 -21.02 10.13
C ALA A 41 4.05 -19.62 10.37
N ALA A 42 5.18 -19.30 9.73
CA ALA A 42 5.79 -17.98 9.82
C ALA A 42 4.89 -16.88 9.21
N ILE A 43 4.22 -17.17 8.09
CA ILE A 43 3.24 -16.30 7.45
C ILE A 43 2.04 -16.05 8.35
N GLU A 44 1.50 -17.08 9.02
CA GLU A 44 0.41 -16.92 9.99
C GLU A 44 0.79 -15.99 11.14
N VAL A 45 2.00 -16.15 11.69
CA VAL A 45 2.53 -15.28 12.75
C VAL A 45 2.69 -13.84 12.26
N PHE A 46 3.26 -13.67 11.06
CA PHE A 46 3.42 -12.36 10.42
C PHE A 46 2.07 -11.67 10.21
N ASN A 47 1.09 -12.38 9.63
CA ASN A 47 -0.26 -11.89 9.40
C ASN A 47 -0.97 -11.50 10.69
N ALA A 48 -0.86 -12.32 11.75
CA ALA A 48 -1.45 -12.03 13.05
C ALA A 48 -0.84 -10.76 13.67
N ARG A 49 0.46 -10.54 13.50
CA ARG A 49 1.16 -9.35 14.03
C ARG A 49 0.80 -8.07 13.29
N HIS A 50 0.71 -8.14 11.95
CA HIS A 50 0.49 -6.95 11.10
C HIS A 50 -0.98 -6.75 10.68
N ALA A 51 -1.90 -7.59 11.18
CA ALA A 51 -3.31 -7.61 10.76
C ALA A 51 -3.48 -7.73 9.22
N ARG A 52 -2.61 -8.55 8.63
CA ARG A 52 -2.57 -8.84 7.19
C ARG A 52 -3.09 -10.26 6.90
N ALA A 53 -3.23 -10.59 5.63
CA ALA A 53 -3.75 -11.88 5.18
C ALA A 53 -2.99 -12.36 3.94
N TYR A 54 -1.66 -12.22 3.98
CA TYR A 54 -0.79 -12.67 2.90
C TYR A 54 -0.75 -14.20 2.82
N GLY A 55 -0.70 -14.73 1.61
CA GLY A 55 -0.39 -16.12 1.32
C GLY A 55 1.08 -16.28 0.91
N GLU A 56 1.50 -17.52 0.67
CA GLU A 56 2.87 -17.81 0.20
C GLU A 56 3.19 -17.12 -1.13
N ASP A 57 2.19 -17.01 -2.02
CA ASP A 57 2.35 -16.39 -3.33
C ASP A 57 2.72 -14.91 -3.22
N ASP A 58 2.21 -14.18 -2.21
CA ASP A 58 2.57 -12.78 -2.00
C ASP A 58 4.07 -12.62 -1.71
N PHE A 59 4.68 -13.56 -0.99
CA PHE A 59 6.12 -13.56 -0.71
C PHE A 59 6.94 -14.03 -1.92
N ARG A 60 6.46 -15.02 -2.67
CA ARG A 60 7.15 -15.54 -3.86
C ARG A 60 7.12 -14.57 -5.04
N SER A 61 5.98 -13.95 -5.32
CA SER A 61 5.80 -13.07 -6.48
C SER A 61 6.52 -11.73 -6.29
N ARG A 62 6.61 -11.26 -5.03
CA ARG A 62 7.25 -9.99 -4.67
C ARG A 62 8.68 -9.88 -5.19
N ALA A 63 9.50 -10.92 -5.03
CA ALA A 63 10.94 -10.86 -5.32
C ALA A 63 11.28 -10.42 -6.76
N GLY A 64 10.34 -10.56 -7.71
CA GLY A 64 10.48 -10.06 -9.08
C GLY A 64 9.80 -8.72 -9.39
N SER A 65 8.92 -8.22 -8.53
CA SER A 65 8.07 -7.06 -8.80
C SER A 65 8.23 -5.88 -7.83
N MET A 66 8.70 -6.13 -6.61
CA MET A 66 8.66 -5.19 -5.49
C MET A 66 9.88 -5.41 -4.58
N SER A 67 10.42 -4.36 -3.96
CA SER A 67 11.54 -4.52 -3.01
C SER A 67 11.07 -5.01 -1.63
N ARG A 68 11.99 -5.46 -0.76
CA ARG A 68 11.61 -5.83 0.62
C ARG A 68 11.17 -4.62 1.43
N ILE A 69 11.83 -3.47 1.23
CA ILE A 69 11.51 -2.21 1.89
C ILE A 69 10.09 -1.76 1.51
N GLU A 70 9.77 -1.76 0.21
CA GLU A 70 8.43 -1.40 -0.28
C GLU A 70 7.35 -2.31 0.35
N PHE A 71 7.58 -3.63 0.34
CA PHE A 71 6.65 -4.59 0.96
C PHE A 71 6.52 -4.39 2.46
N ALA A 72 7.62 -4.15 3.17
CA ALA A 72 7.63 -3.96 4.61
C ALA A 72 6.88 -2.67 5.01
N LEU A 73 7.09 -1.58 4.27
CA LEU A 73 6.35 -0.33 4.45
C LEU A 73 4.85 -0.54 4.23
N GLY A 74 4.47 -1.29 3.19
CA GLY A 74 3.08 -1.68 2.94
C GLY A 74 2.50 -2.51 4.09
N ALA A 75 3.20 -3.57 4.51
CA ALA A 75 2.78 -4.46 5.59
C ALA A 75 2.61 -3.73 6.93
N ALA A 76 3.40 -2.67 7.19
CA ALA A 76 3.29 -1.84 8.38
C ALA A 76 2.03 -0.95 8.41
N GLN A 77 1.41 -0.70 7.26
CA GLN A 77 0.16 0.07 7.18
C GLN A 77 -1.02 -0.74 7.71
N PRO A 78 -2.01 -0.07 8.32
CA PRO A 78 -3.27 -0.73 8.64
C PRO A 78 -3.97 -1.15 7.34
N ARG A 79 -4.65 -2.29 7.37
CA ARG A 79 -5.48 -2.73 6.24
C ARG A 79 -6.52 -1.67 5.91
N ALA A 80 -6.60 -1.28 4.63
CA ALA A 80 -7.62 -0.40 4.12
C ALA A 80 -9.03 -0.92 4.47
N ARG A 81 -9.89 -0.03 4.96
CA ARG A 81 -11.28 -0.31 5.32
C ARG A 81 -12.17 0.75 4.71
N ARG A 82 -13.42 0.39 4.43
CA ARG A 82 -14.41 1.34 3.93
C ARG A 82 -14.77 2.36 5.00
N ILE A 83 -14.68 3.64 4.65
CA ILE A 83 -15.00 4.79 5.50
C ILE A 83 -16.36 5.33 5.05
N ALA A 84 -17.33 5.34 5.98
CA ALA A 84 -18.73 5.60 5.63
C ALA A 84 -19.00 7.05 5.20
N ASP A 85 -18.18 8.00 5.63
CA ASP A 85 -18.35 9.44 5.42
C ASP A 85 -17.22 10.04 4.58
N ILE A 86 -16.60 9.25 3.70
CA ILE A 86 -15.55 9.78 2.82
C ILE A 86 -16.13 10.79 1.82
N ALA A 87 -15.53 11.97 1.77
CA ALA A 87 -15.94 13.03 0.86
C ALA A 87 -15.40 12.76 -0.56
N ARG A 88 -16.11 13.25 -1.58
CA ARG A 88 -15.67 13.17 -2.98
C ARG A 88 -14.31 13.83 -3.16
N GLU A 89 -14.09 14.96 -2.50
CA GLU A 89 -12.84 15.71 -2.56
C GLU A 89 -11.65 14.95 -1.93
N GLU A 90 -11.91 14.11 -0.94
CA GLU A 90 -10.90 13.23 -0.35
C GLU A 90 -10.52 12.10 -1.31
N LEU A 91 -11.51 11.48 -1.97
CA LEU A 91 -11.25 10.50 -3.03
C LEU A 91 -10.42 11.10 -4.17
N ILE A 92 -10.71 12.33 -4.57
CA ILE A 92 -9.95 13.04 -5.61
C ILE A 92 -8.50 13.24 -5.17
N GLU A 93 -8.27 13.67 -3.94
CA GLU A 93 -6.92 13.86 -3.44
C GLU A 93 -6.17 12.52 -3.27
N ILE A 94 -6.87 11.43 -2.92
CA ILE A 94 -6.31 10.07 -2.93
C ILE A 94 -5.85 9.69 -4.34
N VAL A 95 -6.72 9.83 -5.36
CA VAL A 95 -6.36 9.53 -6.76
C VAL A 95 -5.18 10.38 -7.23
N ARG A 96 -5.18 11.68 -6.90
CA ARG A 96 -4.06 12.57 -7.23
C ARG A 96 -2.75 12.10 -6.62
N ARG A 97 -2.75 11.59 -5.39
CA ARG A 97 -1.55 11.03 -4.74
C ARG A 97 -1.10 9.70 -5.34
N ILE A 98 -1.98 8.95 -5.99
CA ILE A 98 -1.61 7.75 -6.74
C ILE A 98 -0.91 8.16 -8.05
N GLN A 99 -1.44 9.15 -8.76
CA GLN A 99 -0.86 9.66 -10.01
C GLN A 99 0.44 10.46 -9.77
N GLU A 100 0.53 11.21 -8.67
CA GLU A 100 1.67 12.05 -8.29
C GLU A 100 2.20 11.63 -6.90
N PRO A 101 2.89 10.48 -6.77
CA PRO A 101 3.30 9.95 -5.45
C PRO A 101 4.29 10.85 -4.70
N ASP A 102 5.10 11.65 -5.41
CA ASP A 102 6.02 12.63 -4.80
C ASP A 102 5.27 13.63 -3.91
N ARG A 103 4.08 14.04 -4.33
CA ARG A 103 3.20 14.96 -3.58
C ARG A 103 2.81 14.40 -2.22
N ALA A 104 2.68 13.09 -2.11
CA ALA A 104 2.25 12.45 -0.88
C ALA A 104 3.37 12.37 0.18
N LEU A 105 4.64 12.42 -0.24
CA LEU A 105 5.77 12.43 0.68
C LEU A 105 5.93 13.78 1.39
N ASP A 106 5.54 14.89 0.74
CA ASP A 106 5.65 16.23 1.32
C ASP A 106 4.79 16.42 2.59
N ASP A 107 3.66 15.70 2.68
CA ASP A 107 2.75 15.75 3.84
C ASP A 107 3.12 14.77 4.96
N GLN A 108 4.08 13.88 4.71
CA GLN A 108 4.59 13.01 5.75
C GLN A 108 5.76 13.71 6.44
N GLU A 109 5.55 14.22 7.65
CA GLU A 109 6.64 14.76 8.47
C GLU A 109 7.45 13.59 9.05
N TRP A 110 8.51 13.16 8.35
CA TRP A 110 9.37 12.08 8.83
C TRP A 110 10.41 12.65 9.81
N ILE A 111 10.24 12.36 11.10
CA ILE A 111 11.31 12.56 12.07
C ILE A 111 12.33 11.44 11.87
N VAL A 112 13.40 11.74 11.13
CA VAL A 112 14.62 10.92 11.17
C VAL A 112 15.30 11.21 12.51
N GLU A 113 15.59 10.19 13.30
CA GLU A 113 16.39 10.35 14.51
C GLU A 113 17.68 11.11 14.18
N GLY A 114 17.98 12.17 14.94
CA GLY A 114 19.23 12.92 14.83
C GLY A 114 19.17 14.25 14.04
N GLY A 115 18.02 14.68 13.53
CA GLY A 115 17.87 16.05 12.97
C GLY A 115 18.69 16.31 11.70
N GLN A 116 19.01 15.27 10.94
CA GLN A 116 19.68 15.37 9.65
C GLN A 116 18.67 15.06 8.53
N THR A 117 18.26 16.09 7.78
CA THR A 117 17.61 15.90 6.48
C THR A 117 18.68 15.46 5.49
N ASN A 118 18.88 14.16 5.29
CA ASN A 118 19.83 13.72 4.27
C ASN A 118 19.21 13.93 2.87
N ARG A 119 19.56 15.03 2.22
CA ARG A 119 19.43 15.13 0.76
C ARG A 119 20.59 14.32 0.16
N LEU A 120 20.27 13.11 -0.30
CA LEU A 120 21.05 12.27 -1.24
C LEU A 120 22.05 11.26 -0.63
N SER A 121 21.59 10.31 0.21
CA SER A 121 22.19 8.96 0.28
C SER A 121 21.32 7.83 -0.28
N ASP A 122 19.98 7.93 -0.27
CA ASP A 122 19.13 6.76 -0.55
C ASP A 122 18.04 7.04 -1.60
N ALA A 123 18.43 7.29 -2.85
CA ALA A 123 17.47 7.39 -3.95
C ALA A 123 16.64 6.11 -4.15
N ALA A 124 17.20 4.94 -3.80
CA ALA A 124 16.49 3.65 -3.82
C ALA A 124 15.42 3.58 -2.72
N GLU A 125 15.74 3.95 -1.47
CA GLU A 125 14.72 4.03 -0.41
C GLU A 125 13.66 5.08 -0.73
N SER A 126 14.02 6.20 -1.36
CA SER A 126 13.03 7.17 -1.84
C SER A 126 12.09 6.55 -2.89
N GLY A 127 12.62 5.75 -3.82
CA GLY A 127 11.81 5.00 -4.79
C GLY A 127 10.89 3.97 -4.13
N ASP A 128 11.42 3.18 -3.19
CA ASP A 128 10.66 2.18 -2.43
C ASP A 128 9.55 2.83 -1.59
N ARG A 129 9.84 4.00 -1.00
CA ARG A 129 8.85 4.80 -0.27
C ARG A 129 7.76 5.33 -1.18
N LEU A 130 8.11 5.84 -2.37
CA LEU A 130 7.11 6.29 -3.36
C LEU A 130 6.18 5.15 -3.77
N ALA A 131 6.75 3.99 -4.08
CA ALA A 131 5.99 2.81 -4.48
C ALA A 131 5.09 2.30 -3.34
N ALA A 132 5.58 2.28 -2.10
CA ALA A 132 4.79 1.91 -0.93
C ALA A 132 3.63 2.89 -0.67
N VAL A 133 3.87 4.19 -0.83
CA VAL A 133 2.84 5.22 -0.66
C VAL A 133 1.79 5.14 -1.76
N GLN A 134 2.20 4.91 -3.02
CA GLN A 134 1.28 4.68 -4.13
C GLN A 134 0.40 3.46 -3.87
N SER A 135 1.01 2.34 -3.45
CA SER A 135 0.30 1.10 -3.10
C SER A 135 -0.69 1.30 -1.95
N PHE A 136 -0.31 2.06 -0.91
CA PHE A 136 -1.21 2.40 0.19
C PHE A 136 -2.47 3.14 -0.29
N TYR A 137 -2.30 4.20 -1.10
CA TYR A 137 -3.45 4.96 -1.58
C TYR A 137 -4.31 4.16 -2.57
N LEU A 138 -3.70 3.25 -3.33
CA LEU A 138 -4.44 2.33 -4.20
C LEU A 138 -5.32 1.37 -3.39
N GLU A 139 -4.75 0.66 -2.41
CA GLU A 139 -5.52 -0.20 -1.49
C GLU A 139 -6.63 0.59 -0.79
N LEU A 140 -6.35 1.83 -0.38
CA LEU A 140 -7.32 2.70 0.27
C LEU A 140 -8.47 3.04 -0.67
N LEU A 141 -8.18 3.45 -1.91
CA LEU A 141 -9.17 3.78 -2.94
C LEU A 141 -10.06 2.59 -3.27
N GLU A 142 -9.47 1.43 -3.50
CA GLU A 142 -10.17 0.17 -3.78
C GLU A 142 -11.14 -0.20 -2.66
N ALA A 143 -10.76 0.05 -1.40
CA ALA A 143 -11.66 -0.18 -0.27
C ALA A 143 -12.85 0.79 -0.19
N GLN A 144 -12.78 1.95 -0.86
CA GLN A 144 -13.84 2.97 -0.82
C GLN A 144 -14.87 2.83 -1.93
N VAL A 145 -14.46 2.31 -3.09
CA VAL A 145 -15.29 2.25 -4.29
C VAL A 145 -15.79 0.83 -4.54
N ASP A 146 -17.00 0.71 -5.11
CA ASP A 146 -17.55 -0.60 -5.51
C ASP A 146 -17.05 -1.06 -6.88
N MET A 147 -16.34 -0.18 -7.61
CA MET A 147 -15.80 -0.46 -8.93
C MET A 147 -14.63 -1.47 -8.80
N PRO A 148 -14.76 -2.68 -9.37
CA PRO A 148 -13.62 -3.56 -9.50
C PRO A 148 -12.59 -2.94 -10.45
N ASP A 149 -11.31 -3.22 -10.19
CA ASP A 149 -10.19 -2.78 -11.04
C ASP A 149 -10.16 -1.26 -11.27
N VAL A 150 -10.51 -0.46 -10.25
CA VAL A 150 -10.44 1.02 -10.34
C VAL A 150 -9.03 1.52 -10.68
N SER A 151 -8.01 0.73 -10.36
CA SER A 151 -6.62 0.93 -10.80
C SER A 151 -6.50 1.11 -12.30
N ASP A 152 -7.35 0.45 -13.09
CA ASP A 152 -7.25 0.51 -14.54
C ASP A 152 -7.57 1.90 -15.08
N LEU A 153 -8.51 2.60 -14.44
CA LEU A 153 -8.82 4.00 -14.76
C LEU A 153 -7.66 4.95 -14.46
N ILE A 154 -6.72 4.54 -13.61
CA ILE A 154 -5.57 5.36 -13.20
C ILE A 154 -4.37 5.09 -14.11
N PHE A 155 -4.09 3.83 -14.44
CA PHE A 155 -2.86 3.44 -15.13
C PHE A 155 -3.01 3.24 -16.63
N TRP A 156 -4.21 2.93 -17.12
CA TRP A 156 -4.44 2.67 -18.56
C TRP A 156 -5.18 3.81 -19.25
N ASP A 157 -5.97 4.58 -18.51
CA ASP A 157 -6.68 5.73 -19.02
C ASP A 157 -5.98 7.05 -18.58
N ASP A 158 -5.77 7.97 -19.52
CA ASP A 158 -5.19 9.30 -19.25
C ASP A 158 -6.30 10.24 -18.75
N LEU A 159 -6.76 10.01 -17.51
CA LEU A 159 -7.89 10.70 -16.90
C LEU A 159 -7.46 11.59 -15.75
N GLU A 160 -8.17 12.71 -15.59
CA GLU A 160 -8.00 13.57 -14.43
C GLU A 160 -8.59 12.91 -13.17
N PRO A 161 -8.05 13.21 -11.98
CA PRO A 161 -8.53 12.64 -10.71
C PRO A 161 -10.05 12.76 -10.51
N GLU A 162 -10.62 13.90 -10.87
CA GLU A 162 -12.05 14.17 -10.79
C GLU A 162 -12.87 13.21 -11.66
N GLU A 163 -12.41 12.91 -12.87
CA GLU A 163 -13.10 12.03 -13.81
C GLU A 163 -13.02 10.56 -13.39
N ILE A 164 -11.89 10.15 -12.81
CA ILE A 164 -11.70 8.82 -12.24
C ILE A 164 -12.70 8.60 -11.10
N VAL A 165 -12.77 9.56 -10.18
CA VAL A 165 -13.70 9.49 -9.04
C VAL A 165 -15.15 9.50 -9.49
N ASP A 166 -15.52 10.33 -10.47
CA ASP A 166 -16.88 10.34 -11.00
C ASP A 166 -17.27 9.01 -11.64
N ARG A 167 -16.36 8.38 -12.40
CA ARG A 167 -16.60 7.05 -12.97
C ARG A 167 -16.70 5.97 -11.89
N ALA A 168 -15.77 5.97 -10.93
CA ALA A 168 -15.74 5.00 -9.83
C ALA A 168 -17.02 5.06 -8.97
N LEU A 169 -17.50 6.27 -8.66
CA LEU A 169 -18.74 6.48 -7.89
C LEU A 169 -20.02 6.22 -8.71
N ALA A 170 -19.97 6.40 -10.03
CA ALA A 170 -21.10 6.09 -10.90
C ALA A 170 -21.25 4.59 -11.20
N TYR A 171 -20.24 3.77 -10.89
CA TYR A 171 -20.26 2.34 -11.12
C TYR A 171 -21.43 1.67 -10.39
N ARG A 172 -22.12 0.77 -11.09
CA ARG A 172 -23.17 -0.08 -10.52
C ARG A 172 -22.80 -1.53 -10.76
N PRO A 173 -22.57 -2.33 -9.69
CA PRO A 173 -22.28 -3.74 -9.83
C PRO A 173 -23.37 -4.46 -10.64
N ILE A 174 -22.94 -5.34 -11.55
CA ILE A 174 -23.87 -6.19 -12.30
C ILE A 174 -24.36 -7.27 -11.34
N VAL A 175 -25.66 -7.22 -10.99
CA VAL A 175 -26.30 -8.28 -10.22
C VAL A 175 -26.68 -9.40 -11.18
N LEU A 176 -25.94 -10.51 -11.13
CA LEU A 176 -26.33 -11.73 -11.84
C LEU A 176 -27.56 -12.35 -11.16
N PRO A 177 -28.60 -12.77 -11.91
CA PRO A 177 -29.72 -13.48 -11.32
C PRO A 177 -29.25 -14.82 -10.71
N PRO A 178 -29.87 -15.29 -9.62
CA PRO A 178 -29.58 -16.62 -9.09
C PRO A 178 -29.92 -17.66 -10.16
N GLY A 179 -28.96 -18.55 -10.43
CA GLY A 179 -29.09 -19.66 -11.39
C GLY A 179 -29.92 -20.83 -10.88
#